data_AF-A0A1V1P853-F1
#
_entry.id   AF-A0A1V1P853-F1
#
_cell.length_a   1.000
_cell.length_b   1.000
_cell.length_c   1.000
_cell.angle_alpha   90.00
_cell.angle_beta   90.00
_cell.angle_gamma   90.00
#
_symmetry.space_group_name_H-M   'P 1'
#
loop_
_entity.id
_entity.type
_entity.pdbx_description
1 polymer ?
#
loop_
_entity_poly.entity_id
_entity_poly.type
_entity_poly.pdbx_seq_one_letter_code
_entity_poly.pdbx_strand_id
1 'polypeptide(L)'
;MQHRNKPRINITLEDDVLQAIEIVCNKTKINRSKLINDICKQNPMIKEHITEVKKVKTEEIARVCHQTIKAYRETINDNKKYPEWKETSQDQKESAYDLVNFVVENIKTVNVKKIHDFRRERKKKTGWKIGEKKDYDLKTDPLLETEYENLSSDDKRKSELFLNIVKALIT
;
A
#
# COMPACT_ATOMS: atom_id res chain seq x y z
N MET A 1 16.62 9.14 20.21
CA MET A 1 17.23 8.20 19.23
C MET A 1 16.36 8.14 17.99
N GLN A 2 16.80 8.70 16.86
CA GLN A 2 16.06 8.58 15.59
C GLN A 2 16.32 7.20 14.99
N HIS A 3 15.33 6.31 15.05
CA HIS A 3 15.38 5.05 14.30
C HIS A 3 15.28 5.36 12.80
N ARG A 4 16.42 5.38 12.11
CA ARG A 4 16.44 5.39 10.64
C ARG A 4 15.91 4.05 10.14
N ASN A 5 14.62 3.98 9.84
CA ASN A 5 14.07 2.90 9.01
C ASN A 5 14.66 3.05 7.61
N LYS A 6 15.80 2.41 7.37
CA LYS A 6 16.32 2.25 6.00
C LYS A 6 15.26 1.49 5.20
N PRO A 7 14.86 1.97 4.00
CA PRO A 7 13.91 1.26 3.17
C PRO A 7 14.44 -0.15 2.90
N ARG A 8 13.72 -1.17 3.35
CA ARG A 8 14.07 -2.58 3.10
C ARG A 8 13.38 -3.03 1.83
N ILE A 9 14.15 -3.60 0.93
CA ILE A 9 13.62 -4.30 -0.23
C ILE A 9 13.12 -5.67 0.28
N ASN A 10 11.80 -5.85 0.32
CA ASN A 10 11.17 -7.14 0.61
C ASN A 10 10.91 -7.86 -0.72
N ILE A 11 11.79 -8.78 -1.08
CA ILE A 11 11.54 -9.78 -2.12
C ILE A 11 11.34 -11.10 -1.40
N THR A 12 10.28 -11.81 -1.75
CA THR A 12 10.06 -13.19 -1.30
C THR A 12 10.88 -14.08 -2.24
N LEU A 13 11.99 -14.61 -1.75
CA LEU A 13 12.66 -15.75 -2.38
C LEU A 13 11.92 -17.01 -1.95
N GLU A 14 11.71 -17.94 -2.88
CA GLU A 14 11.23 -19.28 -2.58
C GLU A 14 12.19 -19.99 -1.60
N ASP A 15 11.64 -20.86 -0.76
CA ASP A 15 12.38 -21.43 0.37
C ASP A 15 13.48 -22.40 -0.07
N ASP A 16 13.30 -23.07 -1.21
CA ASP A 16 14.27 -23.95 -1.86
C ASP A 16 15.48 -23.18 -2.41
N VAL A 17 15.26 -22.02 -3.05
CA VAL A 17 16.32 -21.13 -3.51
C VAL A 17 17.17 -20.64 -2.32
N LEU A 18 16.54 -20.36 -1.18
CA LEU A 18 17.26 -19.94 0.02
C LEU A 18 18.08 -21.06 0.64
N GLN A 19 17.53 -22.28 0.71
CA GLN A 19 18.27 -23.45 1.17
C GLN A 19 19.49 -23.71 0.28
N ALA A 20 19.33 -23.61 -1.05
CA ALA A 20 20.45 -23.75 -1.98
C ALA A 20 21.55 -22.71 -1.72
N ILE A 21 21.18 -21.44 -1.48
CA ILE A 21 22.15 -20.38 -1.16
C ILE A 21 22.82 -20.62 0.21
N GLU A 22 22.09 -21.12 1.21
CA GLU A 22 22.64 -21.50 2.53
C GLU A 22 23.70 -22.60 2.41
N ILE A 23 23.42 -23.64 1.61
CA ILE A 23 24.37 -24.72 1.31
C ILE A 23 25.62 -24.17 0.61
N VAL A 24 25.45 -23.40 -0.47
CA VAL A 24 26.57 -22.84 -1.25
C VAL A 24 27.43 -21.87 -0.41
N CYS A 25 26.79 -21.06 0.44
CA CYS A 25 27.50 -20.10 1.28
C CYS A 25 28.06 -20.70 2.58
N ASN A 26 27.82 -21.99 2.85
CA ASN A 26 28.10 -22.66 4.11
C ASN A 26 27.60 -21.86 5.34
N LYS A 27 26.35 -21.39 5.26
CA LYS A 27 25.70 -20.60 6.32
C LYS A 27 24.45 -21.32 6.78
N THR A 28 24.26 -21.40 8.10
CA THR A 28 23.11 -22.08 8.73
C THR A 28 21.81 -21.28 8.71
N LYS A 29 21.89 -19.96 8.46
CA LYS A 29 20.71 -19.10 8.31
C LYS A 29 21.07 -17.80 7.59
N ILE A 30 20.46 -17.54 6.44
CA ILE A 30 20.64 -16.28 5.73
C ILE A 30 19.46 -15.35 5.97
N ASN A 31 19.76 -14.12 6.38
CA ASN A 31 18.75 -13.07 6.42
C ASN A 31 18.43 -12.62 4.99
N ARG A 32 17.24 -12.97 4.48
CA ARG A 32 16.76 -12.66 3.11
C ARG A 32 16.98 -11.19 2.77
N SER A 33 16.52 -10.27 3.62
CA SER A 33 16.66 -8.84 3.40
C SER A 33 18.12 -8.39 3.34
N LYS A 34 19.01 -8.96 4.16
CA LYS A 34 20.44 -8.65 4.11
C LYS A 34 21.06 -9.13 2.79
N LEU A 35 20.77 -10.36 2.39
CA LEU A 35 21.26 -10.94 1.13
C LEU A 35 20.83 -10.10 -0.07
N ILE A 36 19.53 -9.80 -0.19
CA ILE A 36 18.99 -8.97 -1.27
C ILE A 36 19.67 -7.60 -1.29
N ASN A 37 19.83 -6.96 -0.13
CA ASN A 37 20.49 -5.66 -0.05
C ASN A 37 21.96 -5.73 -0.50
N ASP A 38 22.69 -6.79 -0.15
CA ASP A 38 24.09 -6.93 -0.53
C ASP A 38 24.22 -7.22 -2.05
N ILE A 39 23.33 -8.03 -2.63
CA ILE A 39 23.25 -8.24 -4.09
C ILE A 39 22.96 -6.92 -4.81
N CYS A 40 21.96 -6.15 -4.36
CA CYS A 40 21.59 -4.86 -4.95
C CYS A 40 22.69 -3.81 -4.84
N LYS A 41 23.54 -3.85 -3.80
CA LYS A 41 24.71 -2.95 -3.69
C LYS A 41 25.78 -3.29 -4.71
N GLN A 42 26.01 -4.58 -4.93
CA GLN A 42 27.05 -5.06 -5.84
C GLN A 42 26.60 -4.97 -7.31
N ASN A 43 25.29 -4.99 -7.57
CA ASN A 43 24.74 -5.05 -8.92
C ASN A 43 23.63 -4.00 -9.12
N PRO A 44 23.95 -2.80 -9.65
CA PRO A 44 22.98 -1.74 -9.91
C PRO A 44 21.82 -2.16 -10.82
N MET A 45 22.09 -2.97 -11.85
CA MET A 45 21.04 -3.47 -12.76
C MET A 45 20.02 -4.36 -12.04
N ILE A 46 20.48 -5.23 -11.14
CA ILE A 46 19.59 -6.07 -10.33
C ILE A 46 18.72 -5.20 -9.43
N LYS A 47 19.30 -4.18 -8.80
CA LYS A 47 18.55 -3.22 -7.98
C LYS A 47 17.46 -2.50 -8.78
N GLU A 48 17.77 -2.04 -10.00
CA GLU A 48 16.81 -1.39 -10.89
C GLU A 48 15.66 -2.32 -11.27
N HIS A 49 15.98 -3.53 -11.74
CA HIS A 49 14.98 -4.53 -12.10
C HIS A 49 14.02 -4.86 -10.94
N ILE A 50 14.56 -5.10 -9.74
CA ILE A 50 13.76 -5.34 -8.54
C ILE A 50 12.86 -4.15 -8.20
N THR A 51 13.38 -2.94 -8.35
CA THR A 51 12.61 -1.71 -8.08
C THR A 51 11.43 -1.60 -9.04
N GLU A 52 11.66 -1.90 -10.33
CA GLU A 52 10.61 -1.88 -11.35
C GLU A 52 9.56 -2.98 -11.11
N VAL A 53 9.99 -4.22 -10.81
CA VAL A 53 9.06 -5.31 -10.47
C VAL A 53 8.20 -4.94 -9.25
N LYS A 54 8.80 -4.36 -8.20
CA LYS A 54 8.05 -3.90 -7.03
C LYS A 54 7.03 -2.83 -7.41
N LYS A 55 7.41 -1.87 -8.26
CA LYS A 55 6.53 -0.80 -8.73
C LYS A 55 5.34 -1.36 -9.50
N VAL A 56 5.58 -2.28 -10.45
CA VAL A 56 4.53 -2.97 -11.20
C VAL A 56 3.58 -3.70 -10.25
N LYS A 57 4.10 -4.50 -9.31
CA LYS A 57 3.27 -5.22 -8.33
C LYS A 57 2.44 -4.27 -7.45
N THR A 58 3.02 -3.14 -7.01
CA THR A 58 2.29 -2.12 -6.25
C THR A 58 1.16 -1.50 -7.07
N GLU A 59 1.41 -1.20 -8.35
CA GLU A 59 0.38 -0.66 -9.25
C GLU A 59 -0.77 -1.64 -9.47
N GLU A 60 -0.46 -2.91 -9.69
CA GLU A 60 -1.47 -3.96 -9.87
C GLU A 60 -2.38 -4.09 -8.64
N ILE A 61 -1.79 -4.16 -7.45
CA ILE A 61 -2.54 -4.24 -6.18
C ILE A 61 -3.39 -2.97 -6.00
N ALA A 62 -2.82 -1.79 -6.23
CA ALA A 62 -3.54 -0.52 -6.10
C ALA A 62 -4.73 -0.43 -7.06
N ARG A 63 -4.56 -0.90 -8.31
CA ARG A 63 -5.62 -0.98 -9.31
C ARG A 63 -6.74 -1.91 -8.86
N VAL A 64 -6.41 -3.11 -8.34
CA VAL A 64 -7.43 -4.04 -7.81
C VAL A 64 -8.19 -3.39 -6.65
N CYS A 65 -7.49 -2.79 -5.69
CA CYS A 65 -8.13 -2.09 -4.58
C CYS A 65 -9.06 -0.96 -5.05
N HIS A 66 -8.63 -0.15 -6.02
CA HIS A 66 -9.45 0.92 -6.59
C HIS A 66 -10.73 0.36 -7.22
N GLN A 67 -10.60 -0.66 -8.07
CA GLN A 67 -11.75 -1.21 -8.78
C GLN A 67 -12.73 -1.90 -7.83
N THR A 68 -12.25 -2.61 -6.81
CA THR A 68 -13.12 -3.22 -5.80
C THR A 68 -13.84 -2.16 -4.97
N ILE A 69 -13.17 -1.07 -4.56
CA ILE A 69 -13.81 0.03 -3.82
C ILE A 69 -14.78 0.79 -4.71
N LYS A 70 -14.47 0.99 -6.00
CA LYS A 70 -15.39 1.56 -6.98
C LYS A 70 -16.66 0.71 -7.04
N ALA A 71 -16.53 -0.58 -7.34
CA ALA A 71 -17.68 -1.49 -7.43
C ALA A 71 -18.51 -1.47 -6.14
N TYR A 72 -17.88 -1.56 -4.98
CA TYR A 72 -18.56 -1.46 -3.68
C TYR A 72 -19.33 -0.15 -3.50
N ARG A 73 -18.77 0.97 -3.95
CA ARG A 73 -19.44 2.28 -3.86
C ARG A 73 -20.60 2.39 -4.84
N GLU A 74 -20.45 1.86 -6.05
CA GLU A 74 -21.53 1.85 -7.06
C GLU A 74 -22.73 1.05 -6.54
N THR A 75 -22.51 -0.07 -5.84
CA THR A 75 -23.59 -0.90 -5.30
C THR A 75 -24.37 -0.24 -4.16
N ILE A 76 -23.72 0.54 -3.29
CA ILE A 76 -24.38 1.17 -2.13
C ILE A 76 -24.93 2.58 -2.41
N ASN A 77 -24.63 3.18 -3.57
CA ASN A 77 -25.05 4.54 -3.93
C ASN A 77 -25.93 4.55 -5.19
N ASP A 78 -26.93 3.66 -5.27
CA ASP A 78 -27.90 3.58 -6.37
C ASP A 78 -27.25 3.61 -7.77
N ASN A 79 -26.18 2.83 -7.97
CA ASN A 79 -25.43 2.74 -9.23
C ASN A 79 -24.82 4.07 -9.71
N LYS A 80 -24.59 5.03 -8.81
CA LYS A 80 -23.80 6.23 -9.11
C LYS A 80 -22.41 5.81 -9.59
N LYS A 81 -22.07 6.17 -10.83
CA LYS A 81 -20.78 5.83 -11.44
C LYS A 81 -19.62 6.57 -10.79
N TYR A 82 -18.49 5.88 -10.63
CA TYR A 82 -17.21 6.46 -10.23
C TYR A 82 -16.14 6.23 -11.30
N PRO A 83 -15.07 7.04 -11.36
CA PRO A 83 -14.05 6.92 -12.40
C PRO A 83 -13.34 5.58 -12.39
N GLU A 84 -13.10 5.02 -13.58
CA GLU A 84 -12.24 3.86 -13.76
C GLU A 84 -10.79 4.19 -13.38
N TRP A 85 -9.96 3.18 -13.11
CA TRP A 85 -8.54 3.40 -12.76
C TRP A 85 -7.79 4.26 -13.80
N LYS A 86 -8.08 4.04 -15.09
CA LYS A 86 -7.46 4.77 -16.20
C LYS A 86 -7.82 6.26 -16.22
N GLU A 87 -9.01 6.61 -15.73
CA GLU A 87 -9.56 7.98 -15.68
C GLU A 87 -9.24 8.70 -14.35
N THR A 88 -8.68 7.96 -13.40
CA THR A 88 -8.34 8.48 -12.08
C THR A 88 -7.11 9.39 -12.14
N SER A 89 -7.15 10.52 -11.44
CA SER A 89 -6.04 11.48 -11.42
C SER A 89 -4.76 10.87 -10.84
N GLN A 90 -3.61 11.46 -11.19
CA GLN A 90 -2.32 10.99 -10.72
C GLN A 90 -2.21 11.04 -9.18
N ASP A 91 -2.67 12.12 -8.54
CA ASP A 91 -2.74 12.25 -7.07
C ASP A 91 -3.53 11.11 -6.42
N GLN A 92 -4.63 10.67 -7.06
CA GLN A 92 -5.45 9.58 -6.55
C GLN A 92 -4.73 8.22 -6.70
N LYS A 93 -4.05 7.99 -7.84
CA LYS A 93 -3.22 6.80 -8.04
C LYS A 93 -2.09 6.73 -7.02
N GLU A 94 -1.38 7.83 -6.81
CA GLU A 94 -0.33 7.95 -5.79
C GLU A 94 -0.87 7.70 -4.39
N SER A 95 -2.08 8.17 -4.09
CA SER A 95 -2.73 7.88 -2.81
C SER A 95 -3.00 6.39 -2.59
N ALA A 96 -3.38 5.68 -3.66
CA ALA A 96 -3.52 4.23 -3.60
C ALA A 96 -2.15 3.54 -3.44
N TYR A 97 -1.13 3.95 -4.21
CA TYR A 97 0.24 3.40 -4.12
C TYR A 97 0.83 3.56 -2.73
N ASP A 98 0.72 4.75 -2.14
CA ASP A 98 1.29 5.03 -0.82
C ASP A 98 0.59 4.23 0.28
N LEU A 99 -0.70 3.96 0.13
CA LEU A 99 -1.40 3.11 1.07
C LEU A 99 -1.05 1.62 0.89
N VAL A 100 -0.90 1.14 -0.35
CA VAL A 100 -0.39 -0.22 -0.60
C VAL A 100 0.98 -0.38 0.04
N ASN A 101 1.91 0.55 -0.23
CA ASN A 101 3.26 0.53 0.35
C ASN A 101 3.21 0.54 1.89
N PHE A 102 2.38 1.40 2.48
CA PHE A 102 2.19 1.43 3.94
C PHE A 102 1.72 0.07 4.49
N VAL A 103 0.76 -0.57 3.85
CA VAL A 103 0.26 -1.89 4.29
C VAL A 103 1.34 -2.97 4.10
N VAL A 104 2.05 -2.99 2.97
CA VAL A 104 3.16 -3.93 2.70
C VAL A 104 4.24 -3.82 3.77
N GLU A 105 4.67 -2.60 4.08
CA GLU A 105 5.75 -2.34 5.04
C GLU A 105 5.36 -2.70 6.48
N ASN A 106 4.05 -2.69 6.78
CA ASN A 106 3.52 -2.93 8.12
C ASN A 106 2.64 -4.19 8.18
N ILE A 107 2.76 -5.12 7.24
CA ILE A 107 1.79 -6.20 6.98
C ILE A 107 1.43 -7.04 8.22
N LYS A 108 2.40 -7.22 9.13
CA LYS A 108 2.26 -8.00 10.37
C LYS A 108 1.49 -7.29 11.48
N THR A 109 1.45 -5.96 11.46
CA THR A 109 0.95 -5.14 12.59
C THR A 109 -0.10 -4.10 12.17
N VAL A 110 -0.33 -3.96 10.87
CA VAL A 110 -1.32 -3.03 10.32
C VAL A 110 -2.73 -3.59 10.49
N ASN A 111 -3.60 -2.71 10.99
CA ASN A 111 -5.03 -2.93 11.15
C ASN A 111 -5.80 -1.82 10.43
N VAL A 112 -7.12 -1.96 10.38
CA VAL A 112 -8.02 -1.04 9.66
C VAL A 112 -7.98 0.39 10.20
N LYS A 113 -7.83 0.56 11.51
CA LYS A 113 -7.67 1.87 12.14
C LYS A 113 -6.40 2.57 11.65
N LYS A 114 -5.26 1.88 11.62
CA LYS A 114 -3.99 2.43 11.12
C LYS A 114 -4.06 2.83 9.65
N ILE A 115 -4.83 2.11 8.82
CA ILE A 115 -5.07 2.48 7.42
C ILE A 115 -5.85 3.80 7.33
N HIS A 116 -6.89 3.96 8.14
CA HIS A 116 -7.67 5.19 8.19
C HIS A 116 -6.81 6.37 8.66
N ASP A 117 -6.07 6.18 9.75
CA ASP A 117 -5.16 7.19 10.30
C ASP A 117 -4.09 7.58 9.25
N PHE A 118 -3.50 6.62 8.54
CA PHE A 118 -2.57 6.89 7.44
C PHE A 118 -3.20 7.74 6.34
N ARG A 119 -4.42 7.41 5.89
CA ARG A 119 -5.13 8.16 4.85
C ARG A 119 -5.39 9.61 5.28
N ARG A 120 -5.80 9.82 6.54
CA ARG A 120 -6.02 11.16 7.10
C ARG A 120 -4.72 11.96 7.13
N GLU A 121 -3.65 11.39 7.67
CA GLU A 121 -2.36 12.06 7.77
C GLU A 121 -1.73 12.34 6.40
N ARG A 122 -1.86 11.42 5.43
CA ARG A 122 -1.46 11.66 4.05
C ARG A 122 -2.22 12.85 3.45
N LYS A 123 -3.54 12.89 3.61
CA LYS A 123 -4.36 14.01 3.11
C LYS A 123 -3.94 15.33 3.72
N LYS A 124 -3.77 15.41 5.05
CA LYS A 124 -3.26 16.61 5.73
C LYS A 124 -1.90 17.05 5.15
N LYS A 125 -0.96 16.12 4.99
CA LYS A 125 0.37 16.39 4.42
C LYS A 125 0.34 16.88 2.96
N THR A 126 -0.67 16.48 2.20
CA THR A 126 -0.84 16.85 0.79
C THR A 126 -1.75 18.06 0.59
N GLY A 127 -2.04 18.78 1.68
CA GLY A 127 -2.75 20.06 1.67
C GLY A 127 -4.27 19.95 1.75
N TRP A 128 -4.81 18.77 2.06
CA TRP A 128 -6.25 18.63 2.24
C TRP A 128 -6.74 19.33 3.50
N LYS A 129 -7.95 19.87 3.43
CA LYS A 129 -8.63 20.59 4.51
C LYS A 129 -9.96 19.92 4.86
N ILE A 130 -10.50 20.27 6.01
CA ILE A 130 -11.85 19.85 6.40
C ILE A 130 -12.84 20.63 5.53
N GLY A 131 -13.89 19.96 5.06
CA GLY A 131 -15.00 20.60 4.38
C GLY A 131 -16.24 19.72 4.41
N GLU A 132 -17.39 20.28 4.04
CA GLU A 132 -18.69 19.61 4.15
C GLU A 132 -18.81 18.35 3.27
N LYS A 133 -18.11 18.37 2.13
CA LYS A 133 -18.10 17.26 1.18
C LYS A 133 -16.69 16.96 0.71
N LYS A 134 -16.51 15.71 0.30
CA LYS A 134 -15.28 15.28 -0.33
C LYS A 134 -15.18 15.87 -1.74
N ASP A 135 -14.17 16.68 -1.96
CA ASP A 135 -13.90 17.35 -3.24
C ASP A 135 -12.41 17.23 -3.57
N TYR A 136 -12.10 16.70 -4.75
CA TYR A 136 -10.72 16.44 -5.15
C TYR A 136 -10.01 17.69 -5.68
N ASP A 137 -10.76 18.64 -6.26
CA ASP A 137 -10.19 19.87 -6.83
C ASP A 137 -9.91 20.88 -5.71
N LEU A 138 -10.84 20.99 -4.75
CA LEU A 138 -10.67 21.85 -3.57
C LEU A 138 -9.84 21.19 -2.45
N LYS A 139 -9.51 19.91 -2.61
CA LYS A 139 -8.86 19.06 -1.58
C LYS A 139 -9.58 19.16 -0.22
N THR A 140 -10.91 19.05 -0.21
CA THR A 140 -11.70 19.03 1.03
C THR A 140 -12.20 17.63 1.34
N ASP A 141 -12.24 17.25 2.62
CA ASP A 141 -12.85 15.99 3.04
C ASP A 141 -13.44 16.10 4.46
N PRO A 142 -14.73 15.76 4.67
CA PRO A 142 -15.34 15.79 6.01
C PRO A 142 -14.69 14.79 6.96
N LEU A 143 -14.12 13.70 6.44
CA LEU A 143 -13.53 12.63 7.25
C LEU A 143 -12.09 12.91 7.68
N LEU A 144 -11.57 14.12 7.44
CA LEU A 144 -10.18 14.47 7.78
C LEU A 144 -9.93 14.52 9.29
N GLU A 145 -10.96 14.82 10.08
CA GLU A 145 -10.91 14.81 11.56
C GLU A 145 -11.63 13.62 12.20
N THR A 146 -12.49 12.92 11.46
CA THR A 146 -13.25 11.79 11.98
C THR A 146 -12.35 10.62 12.37
N GLU A 147 -12.45 10.20 13.63
CA GLU A 147 -11.80 8.99 14.13
C GLU A 147 -12.44 7.72 13.55
N TYR A 148 -11.70 6.62 13.51
CA TYR A 148 -12.16 5.37 12.90
C TYR A 148 -13.48 4.87 13.51
N GLU A 149 -13.61 5.02 14.82
CA GLU A 149 -14.74 4.60 15.63
C GLU A 149 -16.03 5.32 15.20
N ASN A 150 -15.91 6.58 14.77
CA ASN A 150 -17.01 7.45 14.36
C ASN A 150 -17.32 7.38 12.85
N LEU A 151 -16.60 6.55 12.09
CA LEU A 151 -16.90 6.33 10.68
C LEU A 151 -18.22 5.59 10.49
N SER A 152 -18.88 5.89 9.37
CA SER A 152 -19.99 5.11 8.86
C SER A 152 -19.58 3.64 8.64
N SER A 153 -20.55 2.73 8.67
CA SER A 153 -20.33 1.32 8.36
C SER A 153 -19.68 1.12 6.99
N ASP A 154 -20.07 1.94 6.00
CA ASP A 154 -19.53 1.87 4.65
C ASP A 154 -18.08 2.35 4.55
N ASP A 155 -17.71 3.40 5.28
CA ASP A 155 -16.33 3.88 5.34
C ASP A 155 -15.40 2.88 6.03
N LYS A 156 -15.89 2.20 7.08
CA LYS A 156 -15.19 1.09 7.74
C LYS A 156 -14.97 -0.08 6.77
N ARG A 157 -16.03 -0.53 6.08
CA ARG A 157 -15.97 -1.61 5.08
C ARG A 157 -15.01 -1.32 3.94
N LYS A 158 -14.96 -0.09 3.41
CA LYS A 158 -13.96 0.29 2.40
C LYS A 158 -12.51 0.15 2.89
N SER A 159 -12.27 0.42 4.17
CA SER A 159 -10.93 0.27 4.77
C SER A 159 -10.58 -1.20 5.01
N GLU A 160 -11.54 -2.01 5.45
CA GLU A 160 -11.42 -3.48 5.58
C GLU A 160 -11.13 -4.16 4.24
N LEU A 161 -11.93 -3.85 3.21
CA LEU A 161 -11.74 -4.38 1.86
C LEU A 161 -10.33 -4.07 1.35
N PHE A 162 -9.89 -2.81 1.47
CA PHE A 162 -8.55 -2.44 1.06
C PHE A 162 -7.48 -3.27 1.79
N LEU A 163 -7.54 -3.35 3.11
CA LEU A 163 -6.57 -4.10 3.92
C LEU A 163 -6.50 -5.57 3.49
N ASN A 164 -7.65 -6.21 3.37
CA ASN A 164 -7.75 -7.64 3.12
C ASN A 164 -7.31 -8.00 1.69
N ILE A 165 -7.63 -7.16 0.70
CA ILE A 165 -7.14 -7.34 -0.68
C ILE A 165 -5.63 -7.25 -0.72
N VAL A 166 -5.05 -6.21 -0.11
CA VAL A 166 -3.59 -6.04 -0.10
C VAL A 166 -2.91 -7.24 0.60
N LYS A 167 -3.45 -7.71 1.73
CA LYS A 167 -2.95 -8.91 2.41
C LYS A 167 -3.03 -10.16 1.52
N ALA A 168 -4.12 -10.35 0.79
CA ALA A 168 -4.33 -11.51 -0.08
C ALA A 168 -3.44 -11.51 -1.34
N LEU A 169 -2.95 -10.36 -1.80
CA LEU A 169 -2.13 -10.25 -3.01
C LEU A 169 -0.62 -10.12 -2.74
N ILE A 170 -0.22 -10.05 -1.47
CA ILE A 170 1.19 -9.98 -1.05
C ILE A 170 1.75 -11.36 -0.68
N THR A 171 0.89 -12.33 -0.35
CA THR A 171 1.26 -13.76 -0.21
C THR A 171 2.01 -14.25 -1.44
#